data_AF-A0A8T9C9M2-F1
#
_entry.id   AF-A0A8T9C9M2-F1
#
_cell.length_a   1.000
_cell.length_b   1.000
_cell.length_c   1.000
_cell.angle_alpha   90.00
_cell.angle_beta   90.00
_cell.angle_gamma   90.00
#
_symmetry.space_group_name_H-M   'P 1'
#
loop_
_entity.id
_entity.type
_entity.pdbx_description
1 polymer ?
#
loop_
_entity_poly.entity_id
_entity_poly.type
_entity_poly.pdbx_seq_one_letter_code
_entity_poly.pdbx_strand_id
1 'polypeptide(L)'
;MRRASPGINVIDVDFPDPAILLQGSTWYAYATSSNSMRFIFLAHKPLPASKMLDDLQPHMATAPAFEGPWTVAGDAMPDISAATWLDQGNPQTWAPDVVDMGDGTYIMYFAGLAANPPGGKASHCVGVAKGTSAAGPFVPLADTLFGCPFSGGGAIDPAGFKDTDGTRYVVYKVDGNNLGGGGNCGNGDGSHATPIMLQKLQSDGITPDGDPFQILNRDPNGADGPYIEAPSLRLVDGMYYLSFSSGCYCDDTYDISYATSTLLQNTFTKAQAPNAPLAVSKTGVGNSPGGADLNMHGNKIAFHYTISGSCGDPLVRGMRVANVTTGGGTIHFV
;
A
#
# COMPACT_ATOMS: atom_id res chain seq x y z
N MET A 1 11.28 -4.59 32.27
CA MET A 1 11.32 -4.67 30.80
C MET A 1 10.63 -3.42 30.27
N ARG A 2 11.36 -2.52 29.60
CA ARG A 2 10.73 -1.38 28.90
C ARG A 2 9.88 -1.97 27.78
N ARG A 3 8.58 -1.67 27.73
CA ARG A 3 7.75 -2.02 26.57
C ARG A 3 8.40 -1.39 25.33
N ALA A 4 8.61 -2.17 24.27
CA ALA A 4 9.09 -1.68 22.99
C ALA A 4 8.27 -0.46 22.53
N SER A 5 8.93 0.51 21.88
CA SER A 5 8.23 1.70 21.42
C SER A 5 7.36 1.34 20.20
N PRO A 6 6.05 1.58 20.19
CA PRO A 6 5.14 1.14 19.11
C PRO A 6 5.26 1.98 17.81
N GLY A 7 6.47 2.42 17.47
CA GLY A 7 6.77 3.39 16.41
C GLY A 7 6.71 4.84 16.88
N ILE A 8 7.15 5.76 16.03
CA ILE A 8 7.11 7.21 16.22
C ILE A 8 6.33 7.87 15.09
N ASN A 9 5.62 8.97 15.39
CA ASN A 9 4.95 9.77 14.38
C ASN A 9 6.00 10.61 13.67
N VAL A 10 6.05 10.53 12.34
CA VAL A 10 7.08 11.22 11.53
C VAL A 10 6.50 12.13 10.45
N ILE A 11 5.27 11.88 10.01
CA ILE A 11 4.49 12.79 9.17
C ILE A 11 3.11 12.94 9.82
N ASP A 12 2.73 14.17 10.15
CA ASP A 12 1.49 14.55 10.83
C ASP A 12 0.47 15.24 9.90
N VAL A 13 0.64 15.02 8.60
CA VAL A 13 -0.27 15.41 7.54
C VAL A 13 -0.79 14.16 6.85
N ASP A 14 -1.81 14.31 6.00
CA ASP A 14 -2.48 13.16 5.38
C ASP A 14 -1.58 12.40 4.40
N PHE A 15 -0.83 11.43 4.89
CA PHE A 15 0.12 10.59 4.16
C PHE A 15 -0.25 9.10 4.31
N PRO A 16 -1.39 8.67 3.76
CA PRO A 16 -1.83 7.29 3.87
C PRO A 16 -1.09 6.32 2.97
N ASP A 17 -1.13 5.06 3.39
CA ASP A 17 -0.62 3.90 2.65
C ASP A 17 0.88 4.06 2.27
N PRO A 18 1.77 4.31 3.26
CA PRO A 18 3.16 4.61 2.99
C PRO A 18 3.96 3.39 2.52
N ALA A 19 4.58 3.48 1.34
CA ALA A 19 5.66 2.60 0.92
C ALA A 19 7.03 3.26 1.14
N ILE A 20 8.06 2.50 1.54
CA ILE A 20 9.38 3.02 1.87
C ILE A 20 10.51 2.45 1.00
N LEU A 21 11.42 3.33 0.58
CA LEU A 21 12.61 2.99 -0.19
C LEU A 21 13.85 3.65 0.42
N LEU A 22 14.94 2.90 0.54
CA LEU A 22 16.25 3.46 0.88
C LEU A 22 17.12 3.49 -0.38
N GLN A 23 17.51 4.68 -0.80
CA GLN A 23 18.44 4.88 -1.91
C GLN A 23 19.69 5.61 -1.40
N GLY A 24 20.83 4.93 -1.43
CA GLY A 24 22.07 5.45 -0.82
C GLY A 24 21.87 5.68 0.68
N SER A 25 21.95 6.95 1.11
CA SER A 25 21.70 7.36 2.50
C SER A 25 20.34 8.03 2.71
N THR A 26 19.53 8.17 1.66
CA THR A 26 18.27 8.91 1.71
C THR A 26 17.10 7.94 1.76
N TRP A 27 16.22 8.13 2.73
CA TRP A 27 14.93 7.47 2.79
C TRP A 27 13.92 8.23 1.95
N TYR A 28 13.11 7.47 1.23
CA TYR A 28 11.97 7.93 0.47
C TYR A 28 10.73 7.23 1.02
N ALA A 29 9.61 7.95 1.04
CA ALA A 29 8.30 7.38 1.28
C ALA A 29 7.34 7.88 0.21
N TYR A 30 6.39 7.04 -0.18
CA TYR A 30 5.36 7.34 -1.18
C TYR A 30 3.99 7.01 -0.59
N ALA A 31 2.99 7.82 -0.85
CA ALA A 31 1.67 7.67 -0.24
C ALA A 31 0.55 7.99 -1.23
N THR A 32 -0.62 7.40 -0.96
CA THR A 32 -1.90 7.84 -1.52
C THR A 32 -2.06 9.34 -1.25
N SER A 33 -2.47 10.11 -2.25
CA SER A 33 -2.77 11.51 -2.04
C SER A 33 -4.22 11.78 -1.73
N SER A 34 -4.41 12.92 -1.08
CA SER A 34 -5.71 13.46 -0.73
C SER A 34 -5.70 14.98 -0.86
N ASN A 35 -6.90 15.55 -0.87
CA ASN A 35 -7.11 17.00 -0.96
C ASN A 35 -6.47 17.78 0.19
N SER A 36 -6.20 17.16 1.34
CA SER A 36 -5.65 17.80 2.54
C SER A 36 -4.14 18.07 2.42
N MET A 37 -3.36 17.22 1.73
CA MET A 37 -1.94 17.50 1.45
C MET A 37 -1.74 18.71 0.55
N ARG A 38 -2.70 19.03 -0.32
CA ARG A 38 -2.65 20.23 -1.16
C ARG A 38 -2.76 21.54 -0.37
N PHE A 39 -3.49 21.59 0.75
CA PHE A 39 -3.54 22.81 1.59
C PHE A 39 -2.16 23.18 2.17
N ILE A 40 -1.31 22.19 2.42
CA ILE A 40 0.06 22.40 2.92
C ILE A 40 0.98 22.92 1.81
N PHE A 41 0.88 22.40 0.58
CA PHE A 41 1.69 22.85 -0.56
C PHE A 41 1.19 24.17 -1.18
N LEU A 42 -0.11 24.43 -1.13
CA LEU A 42 -0.77 25.59 -1.74
C LEU A 42 -1.13 26.70 -0.74
N ALA A 43 -0.60 26.66 0.48
CA ALA A 43 -0.73 27.74 1.48
C ALA A 43 -0.28 29.14 0.99
N HIS A 44 0.14 29.28 -0.27
CA HIS A 44 0.47 30.55 -0.91
C HIS A 44 -0.48 31.01 -2.04
N LYS A 45 -1.46 30.21 -2.51
CA LYS A 45 -2.49 30.67 -3.48
C LYS A 45 -3.82 29.90 -3.39
N PRO A 46 -4.99 30.57 -3.30
CA PRO A 46 -6.27 29.90 -3.39
C PRO A 46 -6.49 29.32 -4.79
N LEU A 47 -6.82 28.03 -4.89
CA LEU A 47 -7.31 27.39 -6.11
C LEU A 47 -8.84 27.22 -6.06
N PRO A 48 -9.54 27.32 -7.21
CA PRO A 48 -10.98 27.07 -7.27
C PRO A 48 -11.32 25.61 -6.95
N ALA A 49 -12.46 25.38 -6.29
CA ALA A 49 -12.93 24.06 -5.85
C ALA A 49 -12.98 23.00 -6.97
N SER A 50 -13.21 23.40 -8.22
CA SER A 50 -13.23 22.50 -9.38
C SER A 50 -11.85 21.92 -9.71
N LYS A 51 -10.75 22.58 -9.33
CA LYS A 51 -9.39 22.05 -9.48
C LYS A 51 -8.93 21.22 -8.29
N MET A 52 -9.70 21.18 -7.19
CA MET A 52 -9.31 20.43 -5.99
C MET A 52 -9.48 18.92 -6.16
N LEU A 53 -10.24 18.47 -7.17
CA LEU A 53 -10.44 17.06 -7.50
C LEU A 53 -9.42 16.51 -8.52
N ASP A 54 -8.63 17.38 -9.17
CA ASP A 54 -7.83 17.02 -10.36
C ASP A 54 -6.44 16.43 -10.06
N ASP A 55 -5.87 16.57 -8.85
CA ASP A 55 -4.53 16.04 -8.49
C ASP A 55 -4.61 15.09 -7.29
N LEU A 56 -5.12 13.87 -7.53
CA LEU A 56 -5.00 12.72 -6.61
C LEU A 56 -3.87 11.80 -7.08
N GLN A 57 -2.66 12.35 -7.21
CA GLN A 57 -1.45 11.65 -7.67
C GLN A 57 -0.56 11.23 -6.49
N PRO A 58 0.28 10.18 -6.59
CA PRO A 58 1.13 9.72 -5.49
C PRO A 58 2.05 10.83 -4.97
N HIS A 59 2.03 11.12 -3.67
CA HIS A 59 2.97 12.06 -3.06
C HIS A 59 4.22 11.36 -2.57
N MET A 60 5.33 12.09 -2.47
CA MET A 60 6.57 11.60 -1.87
C MET A 60 7.04 12.44 -0.70
N ALA A 61 7.81 11.81 0.19
CA ALA A 61 8.57 12.44 1.25
C ALA A 61 10.00 11.88 1.29
N THR A 62 10.94 12.66 1.84
CA THR A 62 12.33 12.22 2.03
C THR A 62 12.82 12.45 3.45
N ALA A 63 13.78 11.64 3.88
CA ALA A 63 14.47 11.84 5.15
C ALA A 63 15.94 11.41 5.08
N PRO A 64 16.85 12.07 5.83
CA PRO A 64 18.25 11.66 5.93
C PRO A 64 18.45 10.44 6.85
N ALA A 65 17.44 10.09 7.65
CA ALA A 65 17.40 8.91 8.51
C ALA A 65 15.98 8.36 8.57
N PHE A 66 15.82 7.08 8.91
CA PHE A 66 14.51 6.42 8.92
C PHE A 66 13.55 7.09 9.92
N GLU A 67 14.09 7.51 11.07
CA GLU A 67 13.36 8.22 12.12
C GLU A 67 13.13 9.71 11.80
N GLY A 68 13.64 10.21 10.66
CA GLY A 68 13.46 11.57 10.19
C GLY A 68 14.69 12.48 10.33
N PRO A 69 14.51 13.81 10.20
CA PRO A 69 13.25 14.49 9.91
C PRO A 69 12.75 14.17 8.49
N TRP A 70 11.45 13.89 8.37
CA TRP A 70 10.80 13.66 7.09
C TRP A 70 10.29 14.98 6.50
N THR A 71 10.50 15.17 5.19
CA THR A 71 10.07 16.35 4.43
C THR A 71 9.21 15.89 3.27
N VAL A 72 7.93 16.29 3.25
CA VAL A 72 7.03 15.99 2.12
C VAL A 72 7.43 16.88 0.93
N ALA A 73 7.66 16.27 -0.23
CA ALA A 73 8.29 16.90 -1.39
C ALA A 73 7.35 17.10 -2.61
N GLY A 74 6.10 16.64 -2.54
CA GLY A 74 5.06 16.85 -3.58
C GLY A 74 4.78 15.61 -4.42
N ASP A 75 4.18 15.79 -5.60
CA ASP A 75 3.75 14.70 -6.49
C ASP A 75 4.94 13.97 -7.13
N ALA A 76 4.99 12.66 -6.93
CA ALA A 76 5.95 11.78 -7.57
C ALA A 76 5.54 11.43 -9.01
N MET A 77 4.25 11.45 -9.35
CA MET A 77 3.74 11.16 -10.70
C MET A 77 2.83 12.31 -11.21
N PRO A 78 3.40 13.50 -11.53
CA PRO A 78 2.64 14.71 -11.83
C PRO A 78 1.90 14.69 -13.18
N ASP A 79 2.33 13.88 -14.14
CA ASP A 79 1.72 13.76 -15.46
C ASP A 79 1.19 12.34 -15.67
N ILE A 80 -0.13 12.21 -15.71
CA ILE A 80 -0.83 10.94 -15.92
C ILE A 80 -1.39 10.77 -17.34
N SER A 81 -1.13 11.72 -18.23
CA SER A 81 -1.72 11.75 -19.58
C SER A 81 -1.34 10.56 -20.44
N ALA A 82 -0.21 9.91 -20.13
CA ALA A 82 0.23 8.70 -20.80
C ALA A 82 -0.65 7.47 -20.46
N ALA A 83 -1.31 7.43 -19.30
CA ALA A 83 -2.12 6.30 -18.84
C ALA A 83 -3.53 6.33 -19.45
N THR A 84 -3.70 5.77 -20.65
CA THR A 84 -5.00 5.80 -21.36
C THR A 84 -6.08 4.94 -20.70
N TRP A 85 -5.68 3.95 -19.90
CA TRP A 85 -6.57 3.12 -19.09
C TRP A 85 -7.13 3.82 -17.84
N LEU A 86 -6.50 4.91 -17.40
CA LEU A 86 -6.80 5.62 -16.15
C LEU A 86 -7.85 6.71 -16.40
N ASP A 87 -8.81 6.87 -15.48
CA ASP A 87 -9.75 7.99 -15.50
C ASP A 87 -9.00 9.31 -15.27
N GLN A 88 -8.83 10.09 -16.33
CA GLN A 88 -8.07 11.34 -16.30
C GLN A 88 -8.76 12.46 -15.50
N GLY A 89 -10.08 12.35 -15.27
CA GLY A 89 -10.85 13.36 -14.52
C GLY A 89 -10.94 13.06 -13.02
N ASN A 90 -10.78 11.79 -12.64
CA ASN A 90 -10.77 11.36 -11.25
C ASN A 90 -9.91 10.09 -11.10
N PRO A 91 -8.58 10.21 -11.17
CA PRO A 91 -7.69 9.05 -11.30
C PRO A 91 -7.63 8.20 -10.03
N GLN A 92 -7.92 8.78 -8.87
CA GLN A 92 -7.90 8.10 -7.56
C GLN A 92 -6.68 7.18 -7.41
N THR A 93 -5.47 7.73 -7.55
CA THR A 93 -4.27 6.88 -7.46
C THR A 93 -3.95 6.55 -6.01
N TRP A 94 -3.87 5.26 -5.70
CA TRP A 94 -3.77 4.75 -4.33
C TRP A 94 -2.57 3.82 -4.15
N ALA A 95 -2.10 3.76 -2.90
CA ALA A 95 -1.12 2.82 -2.37
C ALA A 95 0.07 2.58 -3.31
N PRO A 96 0.85 3.64 -3.62
CA PRO A 96 2.00 3.50 -4.49
C PRO A 96 3.12 2.71 -3.79
N ASP A 97 3.81 1.85 -4.53
CA ASP A 97 5.04 1.18 -4.07
C ASP A 97 6.16 1.36 -5.11
N VAL A 98 7.36 1.72 -4.67
CA VAL A 98 8.48 2.03 -5.56
C VAL A 98 9.63 1.06 -5.33
N VAL A 99 10.08 0.45 -6.43
CA VAL A 99 11.23 -0.45 -6.44
C VAL A 99 12.39 0.11 -7.26
N ASP A 100 13.60 -0.07 -6.74
CA ASP A 100 14.84 0.14 -7.48
C ASP A 100 15.12 -1.07 -8.40
N MET A 101 15.33 -0.81 -9.68
CA MET A 101 15.62 -1.84 -10.66
C MET A 101 17.09 -2.28 -10.68
N GLY A 102 17.98 -1.49 -10.06
CA GLY A 102 19.42 -1.76 -9.95
C GLY A 102 20.23 -1.31 -11.16
N ASP A 103 19.59 -0.73 -12.17
CA ASP A 103 20.20 -0.19 -13.40
C ASP A 103 20.07 1.33 -13.49
N GLY A 104 19.71 1.99 -12.39
CA GLY A 104 19.44 3.43 -12.33
C GLY A 104 18.01 3.81 -12.72
N THR A 105 17.14 2.83 -12.97
CA THR A 105 15.71 3.04 -13.18
C THR A 105 14.88 2.59 -11.97
N TYR A 106 13.70 3.18 -11.85
CA TYR A 106 12.74 2.93 -10.78
C TYR A 106 11.38 2.63 -11.39
N ILE A 107 10.66 1.71 -10.74
CA ILE A 107 9.27 1.39 -11.07
C ILE A 107 8.41 1.78 -9.88
N MET A 108 7.34 2.52 -10.14
CA MET A 108 6.24 2.74 -9.22
C MET A 108 5.06 1.87 -9.67
N TYR A 109 4.61 0.98 -8.80
CA TYR A 109 3.30 0.35 -8.93
C TYR A 109 2.28 1.19 -8.19
N PHE A 110 1.07 1.30 -8.72
CA PHE A 110 -0.01 2.05 -8.07
C PHE A 110 -1.37 1.47 -8.48
N ALA A 111 -2.39 1.66 -7.65
CA ALA A 111 -3.77 1.45 -8.06
C ALA A 111 -4.33 2.74 -8.65
N GLY A 112 -5.21 2.65 -9.65
CA GLY A 112 -5.91 3.81 -10.20
C GLY A 112 -7.29 3.45 -10.75
N LEU A 113 -8.21 4.41 -10.78
CA LEU A 113 -9.57 4.21 -11.24
C LEU A 113 -9.60 3.98 -12.76
N ALA A 114 -10.15 2.85 -13.20
CA ALA A 114 -10.22 2.52 -14.61
C ALA A 114 -11.15 3.48 -15.38
N ALA A 115 -10.69 3.97 -16.53
CA ALA A 115 -11.55 4.60 -17.52
C ALA A 115 -12.47 3.54 -18.15
N ASN A 116 -13.78 3.80 -18.14
CA ASN A 116 -14.80 2.98 -18.80
C ASN A 116 -14.77 1.47 -18.42
N PRO A 117 -14.89 1.11 -17.13
CA PRO A 117 -14.91 -0.28 -16.72
C PRO A 117 -16.10 -1.03 -17.34
N PRO A 118 -15.95 -2.30 -17.75
CA PRO A 118 -17.05 -3.12 -18.24
C PRO A 118 -18.21 -3.15 -17.23
N GLY A 119 -19.44 -2.94 -17.72
CA GLY A 119 -20.63 -2.89 -16.87
C GLY A 119 -20.80 -1.60 -16.06
N GLY A 120 -19.88 -0.63 -16.19
CA GLY A 120 -19.99 0.71 -15.59
C GLY A 120 -19.71 0.78 -14.09
N LYS A 121 -19.31 -0.34 -13.46
CA LYS A 121 -18.92 -0.37 -12.05
C LYS A 121 -17.51 0.21 -11.89
N ALA A 122 -17.40 1.38 -11.26
CA ALA A 122 -16.13 1.99 -10.86
C ALA A 122 -15.22 0.95 -10.19
N SER A 123 -14.03 0.71 -10.74
CA SER A 123 -13.11 -0.33 -10.29
C SER A 123 -11.68 0.16 -10.47
N HIS A 124 -10.83 -0.16 -9.51
CA HIS A 124 -9.40 0.17 -9.58
C HIS A 124 -8.63 -0.94 -10.29
N CYS A 125 -7.55 -0.58 -10.96
CA CYS A 125 -6.62 -1.50 -11.59
C CYS A 125 -5.19 -1.14 -11.21
N VAL A 126 -4.28 -2.10 -11.33
CA VAL A 126 -2.85 -1.89 -11.06
C VAL A 126 -2.16 -1.35 -12.31
N GLY A 127 -1.54 -0.19 -12.16
CA GLY A 127 -0.70 0.46 -13.15
C GLY A 127 0.78 0.42 -12.79
N VAL A 128 1.59 0.86 -13.76
CA VAL A 128 3.04 1.06 -13.59
C VAL A 128 3.43 2.44 -14.09
N ALA A 129 4.34 3.09 -13.38
CA ALA A 129 5.07 4.25 -13.85
C ALA A 129 6.59 4.07 -13.72
N LYS A 130 7.35 4.66 -14.64
CA LYS A 130 8.82 4.56 -14.69
C LYS A 130 9.48 5.89 -14.35
N GLY A 131 10.58 5.84 -13.63
CA GLY A 131 11.41 6.99 -13.31
C GLY A 131 12.91 6.68 -13.41
N THR A 132 13.75 7.71 -13.48
CA THR A 132 15.23 7.61 -13.43
C THR A 132 15.80 8.11 -12.11
N SER A 133 14.94 8.38 -11.14
CA SER A 133 15.25 8.84 -9.80
C SER A 133 14.20 8.29 -8.83
N ALA A 134 14.61 7.98 -7.60
CA ALA A 134 13.68 7.64 -6.53
C ALA A 134 12.68 8.79 -6.27
N ALA A 135 13.08 10.05 -6.50
CA ALA A 135 12.18 11.20 -6.36
C ALA A 135 11.19 11.39 -7.53
N GLY A 136 11.27 10.58 -8.59
CA GLY A 136 10.56 10.86 -9.83
C GLY A 136 11.11 12.08 -10.60
N PRO A 137 10.30 12.69 -11.49
CA PRO A 137 8.92 12.32 -11.77
C PRO A 137 8.83 10.94 -12.41
N PHE A 138 7.82 10.18 -12.00
CA PHE A 138 7.43 8.92 -12.61
C PHE A 138 6.46 9.19 -13.75
N VAL A 139 6.61 8.46 -14.86
CA VAL A 139 5.74 8.56 -16.03
C VAL A 139 4.98 7.24 -16.20
N PRO A 140 3.64 7.24 -16.12
CA PRO A 140 2.87 6.02 -16.20
C PRO A 140 2.87 5.42 -17.61
N LEU A 141 2.70 4.10 -17.67
CA LEU A 141 2.51 3.37 -18.91
C LEU A 141 1.06 3.48 -19.39
N ALA A 142 0.87 3.27 -20.70
CA ALA A 142 -0.42 3.40 -21.36
C ALA A 142 -1.43 2.33 -20.97
N ASP A 143 -0.98 1.17 -20.48
CA ASP A 143 -1.80 0.03 -20.11
C ASP A 143 -1.60 -0.36 -18.64
N THR A 144 -2.56 -1.10 -18.09
CA THR A 144 -2.46 -1.76 -16.77
C THR A 144 -1.38 -2.84 -16.77
N LEU A 145 -0.83 -3.19 -15.60
CA LEU A 145 0.25 -4.18 -15.46
C LEU A 145 -0.10 -5.58 -15.99
N PHE A 146 -1.27 -6.12 -15.62
CA PHE A 146 -1.69 -7.49 -15.95
C PHE A 146 -3.16 -7.58 -16.39
N GLY A 147 -3.72 -6.49 -16.90
CA GLY A 147 -5.17 -6.35 -17.07
C GLY A 147 -5.86 -6.05 -15.74
N CYS A 148 -7.18 -5.90 -15.79
CA CYS A 148 -7.98 -5.56 -14.60
C CYS A 148 -9.01 -6.65 -14.26
N PRO A 149 -9.00 -7.20 -13.04
CA PRO A 149 -9.91 -8.27 -12.66
C PRO A 149 -11.29 -7.71 -12.26
N PHE A 150 -12.02 -7.14 -13.21
CA PHE A 150 -13.33 -6.51 -12.98
C PHE A 150 -14.37 -7.45 -12.35
N SER A 151 -14.34 -8.73 -12.71
CA SER A 151 -15.24 -9.74 -12.11
C SER A 151 -14.97 -9.97 -10.62
N GLY A 152 -13.79 -9.61 -10.13
CA GLY A 152 -13.41 -9.63 -8.72
C GLY A 152 -13.48 -8.26 -8.03
N GLY A 153 -13.96 -7.21 -8.72
CA GLY A 153 -14.06 -5.85 -8.19
C GLY A 153 -12.91 -4.92 -8.53
N GLY A 154 -11.90 -5.43 -9.26
CA GLY A 154 -10.66 -4.70 -9.55
C GLY A 154 -9.48 -5.17 -8.72
N ALA A 155 -8.38 -4.45 -8.79
CA ALA A 155 -7.15 -4.75 -8.06
C ALA A 155 -6.53 -3.46 -7.48
N ILE A 156 -6.09 -3.54 -6.23
CA ILE A 156 -5.47 -2.44 -5.49
C ILE A 156 -4.25 -2.91 -4.69
N ASP A 157 -3.59 -1.95 -4.04
CA ASP A 157 -2.46 -2.12 -3.13
C ASP A 157 -1.32 -2.98 -3.68
N PRO A 158 -0.76 -2.63 -4.86
CA PRO A 158 0.37 -3.35 -5.40
C PRO A 158 1.64 -3.05 -4.59
N ALA A 159 2.42 -4.08 -4.28
CA ALA A 159 3.76 -3.95 -3.72
C ALA A 159 4.75 -4.86 -4.44
N GLY A 160 5.94 -4.33 -4.74
CA GLY A 160 7.02 -5.03 -5.40
C GLY A 160 7.77 -5.97 -4.45
N PHE A 161 8.11 -7.14 -4.97
CA PHE A 161 8.97 -8.10 -4.29
C PHE A 161 10.03 -8.64 -5.27
N LYS A 162 11.28 -8.71 -4.81
CA LYS A 162 12.37 -9.35 -5.55
C LYS A 162 12.90 -10.49 -4.69
N ASP A 163 12.84 -11.70 -5.23
CA ASP A 163 13.36 -12.89 -4.56
C ASP A 163 14.90 -12.96 -4.70
N THR A 164 15.50 -13.85 -3.91
CA THR A 164 16.95 -14.09 -3.83
C THR A 164 17.57 -14.59 -5.13
N ASP A 165 16.80 -15.23 -5.99
CA ASP A 165 17.22 -15.65 -7.34
C ASP A 165 17.12 -14.53 -8.38
N GLY A 166 16.65 -13.34 -7.97
CA GLY A 166 16.45 -12.18 -8.83
C GLY A 166 15.09 -12.11 -9.51
N THR A 167 14.23 -13.13 -9.34
CA THR A 167 12.86 -13.13 -9.85
C THR A 167 12.07 -11.99 -9.22
N ARG A 168 11.28 -11.30 -10.04
CA ARG A 168 10.43 -10.19 -9.61
C ARG A 168 8.99 -10.63 -9.53
N TYR A 169 8.29 -10.10 -8.54
CA TYR A 169 6.88 -10.30 -8.30
C TYR A 169 6.22 -8.99 -7.93
N VAL A 170 4.91 -8.89 -8.18
CA VAL A 170 4.03 -7.91 -7.54
C VAL A 170 3.01 -8.68 -6.72
N VAL A 171 2.92 -8.34 -5.44
CA VAL A 171 1.82 -8.77 -4.57
C VAL A 171 0.73 -7.70 -4.61
N TYR A 172 -0.54 -8.10 -4.65
CA TYR A 172 -1.67 -7.16 -4.74
C TYR A 172 -2.95 -7.76 -4.16
N LYS A 173 -3.94 -6.93 -3.88
CA LYS A 173 -5.30 -7.35 -3.47
C LYS A 173 -6.23 -7.35 -4.67
N VAL A 174 -7.07 -8.38 -4.79
CA VAL A 174 -8.32 -8.28 -5.58
C VAL A 174 -9.40 -7.64 -4.72
N ASP A 175 -9.97 -6.54 -5.21
CA ASP A 175 -10.81 -5.60 -4.45
C ASP A 175 -12.27 -6.07 -4.34
N GLY A 176 -12.47 -7.27 -3.78
CA GLY A 176 -13.81 -7.87 -3.68
C GLY A 176 -14.80 -7.06 -2.87
N ASN A 177 -14.33 -6.23 -1.93
CA ASN A 177 -15.20 -5.28 -1.21
C ASN A 177 -15.81 -4.20 -2.10
N ASN A 178 -15.31 -3.99 -3.32
CA ASN A 178 -16.00 -3.14 -4.30
C ASN A 178 -17.29 -3.80 -4.85
N LEU A 179 -17.39 -5.14 -4.79
CA LEU A 179 -18.59 -5.88 -5.20
C LEU A 179 -19.54 -6.20 -4.04
N GLY A 180 -19.04 -6.16 -2.81
CA GLY A 180 -19.78 -6.51 -1.61
C GLY A 180 -20.89 -5.53 -1.23
N GLY A 181 -21.49 -5.80 -0.08
CA GLY A 181 -22.57 -5.01 0.49
C GLY A 181 -22.39 -4.72 1.98
N GLY A 182 -22.92 -3.57 2.39
CA GLY A 182 -23.07 -3.19 3.79
C GLY A 182 -21.77 -2.77 4.50
N GLY A 183 -21.95 -2.24 5.72
CA GLY A 183 -20.86 -1.69 6.52
C GLY A 183 -20.20 -0.45 5.89
N ASN A 184 -19.23 0.12 6.60
CA ASN A 184 -18.52 1.33 6.16
C ASN A 184 -17.50 1.08 5.05
N CYS A 185 -17.15 -0.19 4.84
CA CYS A 185 -16.06 -0.64 4.00
C CYS A 185 -16.51 -1.55 2.85
N GLY A 186 -17.79 -1.49 2.47
CA GLY A 186 -18.32 -2.12 1.26
C GLY A 186 -18.44 -3.65 1.29
N ASN A 187 -18.12 -4.31 2.41
CA ASN A 187 -18.19 -5.78 2.52
C ASN A 187 -18.56 -6.25 3.93
N GLY A 188 -19.42 -5.48 4.62
CA GLY A 188 -19.87 -5.82 5.97
C GLY A 188 -20.73 -7.09 6.03
N ASP A 189 -21.33 -7.50 4.91
CA ASP A 189 -22.00 -8.80 4.77
C ASP A 189 -21.05 -9.98 4.53
N GLY A 190 -19.76 -9.70 4.29
CA GLY A 190 -18.74 -10.70 3.99
C GLY A 190 -18.99 -11.49 2.71
N SER A 191 -19.83 -11.01 1.79
CA SER A 191 -20.28 -11.76 0.61
C SER A 191 -19.20 -12.00 -0.43
N HIS A 192 -18.16 -11.15 -0.49
CA HIS A 192 -17.08 -11.27 -1.46
C HIS A 192 -15.72 -11.52 -0.81
N ALA A 193 -14.92 -12.37 -1.45
CA ALA A 193 -13.53 -12.61 -1.07
C ALA A 193 -12.62 -11.44 -1.39
N THR A 194 -11.58 -11.24 -0.59
CA THR A 194 -10.54 -10.22 -0.81
C THR A 194 -9.17 -10.90 -0.80
N PRO A 195 -8.86 -11.70 -1.84
CA PRO A 195 -7.63 -12.47 -1.87
C PRO A 195 -6.42 -11.57 -2.14
N ILE A 196 -5.30 -11.93 -1.51
CA ILE A 196 -3.98 -11.43 -1.85
C ILE A 196 -3.37 -12.37 -2.88
N MET A 197 -3.00 -11.79 -4.01
CA MET A 197 -2.48 -12.45 -5.20
C MET A 197 -1.01 -12.13 -5.39
N LEU A 198 -0.29 -13.01 -6.08
CA LEU A 198 1.09 -12.80 -6.47
C LEU A 198 1.24 -13.03 -7.97
N GLN A 199 1.72 -12.00 -8.68
CA GLN A 199 2.03 -12.04 -10.10
C GLN A 199 3.54 -12.09 -10.29
N LYS A 200 4.04 -13.15 -10.94
CA LYS A 200 5.44 -13.21 -11.38
C LYS A 200 5.65 -12.28 -12.57
N LEU A 201 6.80 -11.62 -12.62
CA LEU A 201 7.20 -10.69 -13.67
C LEU A 201 8.50 -11.13 -14.33
N GLN A 202 8.68 -10.74 -15.58
CA GLN A 202 9.98 -10.78 -16.26
C GLN A 202 10.96 -9.82 -15.57
N SER A 203 12.24 -9.88 -15.98
CA SER A 203 13.31 -9.07 -15.38
C SER A 203 13.10 -7.56 -15.48
N ASP A 204 12.27 -7.12 -16.44
CA ASP A 204 11.90 -5.71 -16.64
C ASP A 204 10.97 -5.15 -15.57
N GLY A 205 10.44 -6.00 -14.67
CA GLY A 205 9.53 -5.61 -13.61
C GLY A 205 8.16 -5.11 -14.10
N ILE A 206 7.80 -5.33 -15.37
CA ILE A 206 6.53 -4.86 -15.93
C ILE A 206 5.81 -5.88 -16.82
N THR A 207 6.50 -6.89 -17.33
CA THR A 207 5.87 -7.91 -18.18
C THR A 207 5.45 -9.11 -17.34
N PRO A 208 4.16 -9.47 -17.26
CA PRO A 208 3.72 -10.68 -16.57
C PRO A 208 4.39 -11.95 -17.11
N ASP A 209 4.77 -12.85 -16.21
CA ASP A 209 5.34 -14.17 -16.51
C ASP A 209 4.41 -15.28 -16.00
N GLY A 210 3.42 -15.63 -16.81
CA GLY A 210 2.38 -16.61 -16.46
C GLY A 210 1.24 -16.04 -15.62
N ASP A 211 0.37 -16.92 -15.14
CA ASP A 211 -0.82 -16.56 -14.38
C ASP A 211 -0.49 -16.20 -12.92
N PRO A 212 -1.19 -15.25 -12.30
CA PRO A 212 -1.04 -14.96 -10.88
C PRO A 212 -1.66 -16.09 -10.03
N PHE A 213 -1.16 -16.25 -8.81
CA PHE A 213 -1.70 -17.22 -7.85
C PHE A 213 -2.02 -16.59 -6.51
N GLN A 214 -3.01 -17.15 -5.80
CA GLN A 214 -3.45 -16.66 -4.50
C GLN A 214 -2.52 -17.14 -3.39
N ILE A 215 -2.05 -16.23 -2.54
CA ILE A 215 -1.19 -16.54 -1.39
C ILE A 215 -1.89 -16.35 -0.03
N LEU A 216 -2.95 -15.53 0.04
CA LEU A 216 -3.74 -15.33 1.26
C LEU A 216 -5.18 -14.93 0.91
N ASN A 217 -6.12 -15.12 1.82
CA ASN A 217 -7.47 -14.56 1.73
C ASN A 217 -7.98 -14.20 3.13
N ARG A 218 -9.02 -13.35 3.19
CA ARG A 218 -9.70 -13.05 4.45
C ARG A 218 -10.27 -14.32 5.07
N ASP A 219 -10.30 -14.38 6.40
CA ASP A 219 -10.84 -15.48 7.18
C ASP A 219 -12.36 -15.60 6.93
N PRO A 220 -12.86 -16.76 6.46
CA PRO A 220 -14.27 -16.92 6.14
C PRO A 220 -15.18 -16.92 7.38
N ASN A 221 -14.62 -17.06 8.59
CA ASN A 221 -15.35 -17.00 9.86
C ASN A 221 -15.37 -15.58 10.46
N GLY A 222 -14.86 -14.58 9.73
CA GLY A 222 -14.98 -13.17 10.09
C GLY A 222 -13.89 -12.65 11.04
N ALA A 223 -12.83 -13.41 11.29
CA ALA A 223 -11.74 -12.98 12.19
C ALA A 223 -11.02 -11.71 11.70
N ASP A 224 -10.97 -11.47 10.38
CA ASP A 224 -10.36 -10.26 9.79
C ASP A 224 -11.37 -9.13 9.55
N GLY A 225 -12.66 -9.32 9.87
CA GLY A 225 -13.71 -8.38 9.49
C GLY A 225 -14.01 -8.38 7.98
N PRO A 226 -14.35 -7.21 7.39
CA PRO A 226 -14.90 -7.14 6.03
C PRO A 226 -13.89 -7.50 4.94
N TYR A 227 -12.59 -7.25 5.14
CA TYR A 227 -11.57 -7.55 4.14
C TYR A 227 -10.17 -7.67 4.76
N ILE A 228 -9.23 -8.15 3.94
CA ILE A 228 -7.78 -7.94 4.14
C ILE A 228 -7.20 -7.16 2.95
N GLU A 229 -6.17 -6.35 3.19
CA GLU A 229 -5.56 -5.48 2.18
C GLU A 229 -4.11 -5.05 2.49
N ALA A 230 -3.55 -4.13 1.69
CA ALA A 230 -2.22 -3.56 1.86
C ALA A 230 -1.10 -4.61 2.10
N PRO A 231 -0.88 -5.55 1.17
CA PRO A 231 0.16 -6.55 1.31
C PRO A 231 1.57 -5.94 1.18
N SER A 232 2.50 -6.34 2.05
CA SER A 232 3.94 -6.14 1.85
C SER A 232 4.68 -7.45 2.13
N LEU A 233 5.51 -7.89 1.18
CA LEU A 233 6.13 -9.21 1.18
C LEU A 233 7.65 -9.09 1.29
N ARG A 234 8.26 -9.78 2.27
CA ARG A 234 9.71 -9.84 2.46
C ARG A 234 10.18 -11.26 2.78
N LEU A 235 11.37 -11.61 2.30
CA LEU A 235 12.05 -12.85 2.66
C LEU A 235 13.13 -12.54 3.70
N VAL A 236 13.00 -13.15 4.89
CA VAL A 236 13.94 -12.98 6.00
C VAL A 236 14.31 -14.35 6.54
N ASP A 237 15.61 -14.66 6.59
CA ASP A 237 16.15 -15.94 7.10
C ASP A 237 15.47 -17.20 6.51
N GLY A 238 15.17 -17.19 5.21
CA GLY A 238 14.56 -18.32 4.50
C GLY A 238 13.06 -18.49 4.70
N MET A 239 12.39 -17.51 5.32
CA MET A 239 10.94 -17.49 5.49
C MET A 239 10.34 -16.23 4.86
N TYR A 240 9.25 -16.41 4.12
CA TYR A 240 8.46 -15.32 3.57
C TYR A 240 7.51 -14.79 4.63
N TYR A 241 7.51 -13.47 4.80
CA TYR A 241 6.63 -12.71 5.68
C TYR A 241 5.78 -11.79 4.82
N LEU A 242 4.47 -11.98 4.87
CA LEU A 242 3.47 -11.12 4.24
C LEU A 242 2.76 -10.33 5.33
N SER A 243 3.09 -9.06 5.51
CA SER A 243 2.23 -8.17 6.30
C SER A 243 1.00 -7.80 5.48
N PHE A 244 -0.12 -7.61 6.16
CA PHE A 244 -1.38 -7.16 5.57
C PHE A 244 -2.17 -6.39 6.63
N SER A 245 -3.16 -5.61 6.19
CA SER A 245 -4.12 -4.97 7.09
C SER A 245 -5.45 -5.74 7.08
N SER A 246 -6.12 -5.84 8.24
CA SER A 246 -7.49 -6.37 8.37
C SER A 246 -8.41 -5.34 9.00
N GLY A 247 -9.72 -5.53 8.88
CA GLY A 247 -10.72 -4.59 9.39
C GLY A 247 -11.10 -3.50 8.38
N CYS A 248 -11.70 -2.41 8.86
CA CYS A 248 -12.13 -1.28 8.02
C CYS A 248 -11.22 -0.07 8.23
N TYR A 249 -10.56 0.42 7.17
CA TYR A 249 -9.50 1.46 7.24
C TYR A 249 -9.88 2.75 7.98
N CYS A 250 -11.17 3.06 8.07
CA CYS A 250 -11.70 4.29 8.64
C CYS A 250 -12.31 4.12 10.05
N ASP A 251 -12.16 2.96 10.69
CA ASP A 251 -12.59 2.74 12.07
C ASP A 251 -11.56 1.95 12.92
N ASP A 252 -11.87 1.78 14.21
CA ASP A 252 -10.96 1.18 15.18
C ASP A 252 -10.68 -0.32 14.96
N THR A 253 -11.41 -0.98 14.06
CA THR A 253 -11.19 -2.40 13.71
C THR A 253 -9.97 -2.60 12.83
N TYR A 254 -9.45 -1.54 12.19
CA TYR A 254 -8.28 -1.64 11.34
C TYR A 254 -7.03 -2.00 12.14
N ASP A 255 -6.31 -3.00 11.67
CA ASP A 255 -5.10 -3.50 12.30
C ASP A 255 -4.03 -3.90 11.25
N ILE A 256 -2.80 -4.06 11.72
CA ILE A 256 -1.71 -4.67 10.97
C ILE A 256 -1.50 -6.07 11.50
N SER A 257 -1.54 -7.07 10.62
CA SER A 257 -1.22 -8.46 10.91
C SER A 257 -0.22 -9.01 9.89
N TYR A 258 0.16 -10.27 10.03
CA TYR A 258 1.05 -10.92 9.07
C TYR A 258 0.80 -12.42 8.95
N ALA A 259 1.24 -12.98 7.84
CA ALA A 259 1.25 -14.40 7.55
C ALA A 259 2.64 -14.84 7.09
N THR A 260 2.96 -16.12 7.28
CA THR A 260 4.27 -16.67 6.92
C THR A 260 4.17 -17.89 6.03
N SER A 261 5.21 -18.13 5.24
CA SER A 261 5.38 -19.36 4.47
C SER A 261 6.86 -19.66 4.26
N THR A 262 7.21 -20.93 4.15
CA THR A 262 8.56 -21.37 3.73
C THR A 262 8.69 -21.47 2.21
N LEU A 263 7.57 -21.44 1.48
CA LEU A 263 7.53 -21.50 0.02
C LEU A 263 6.57 -20.45 -0.52
N LEU A 264 7.02 -19.68 -1.51
CA LEU A 264 6.25 -18.57 -2.06
C LEU A 264 4.92 -19.02 -2.69
N GLN A 265 4.86 -20.22 -3.27
CA GLN A 265 3.69 -20.75 -3.97
C GLN A 265 2.61 -21.32 -3.04
N ASN A 266 2.87 -21.41 -1.73
CA ASN A 266 1.90 -21.92 -0.79
C ASN A 266 0.89 -20.85 -0.38
N THR A 267 -0.24 -21.28 0.17
CA THR A 267 -1.07 -20.40 1.00
C THR A 267 -0.33 -20.10 2.30
N PHE A 268 -0.19 -18.81 2.63
CA PHE A 268 0.51 -18.34 3.80
C PHE A 268 -0.33 -18.61 5.06
N THR A 269 0.35 -18.94 6.16
CA THR A 269 -0.29 -19.18 7.45
C THR A 269 -0.27 -17.91 8.28
N LYS A 270 -1.45 -17.37 8.61
CA LYS A 270 -1.59 -16.19 9.46
C LYS A 270 -0.99 -16.43 10.84
N ALA A 271 -0.20 -15.49 11.32
CA ALA A 271 0.24 -15.46 12.70
C ALA A 271 -0.96 -15.38 13.64
N GLN A 272 -0.81 -15.99 14.82
CA GLN A 272 -1.85 -16.07 15.84
C GLN A 272 -1.37 -15.39 17.12
N ALA A 273 -2.29 -15.20 18.07
CA ALA A 273 -1.95 -14.76 19.41
C ALA A 273 -0.84 -15.65 20.03
N PRO A 274 0.12 -15.07 20.78
CA PRO A 274 0.19 -13.67 21.21
C PRO A 274 0.92 -12.74 20.21
N ASN A 275 1.32 -13.23 19.04
CA ASN A 275 2.21 -12.51 18.13
C ASN A 275 1.49 -11.67 17.08
N ALA A 276 0.18 -11.82 16.95
CA ALA A 276 -0.65 -11.06 16.02
C ALA A 276 -2.03 -10.71 16.64
N PRO A 277 -2.67 -9.61 16.22
CA PRO A 277 -2.15 -8.61 15.28
C PRO A 277 -0.93 -7.85 15.82
N LEU A 278 -0.08 -7.37 14.91
CA LEU A 278 1.15 -6.62 15.23
C LEU A 278 0.83 -5.23 15.80
N ALA A 279 -0.14 -4.55 15.22
CA ALA A 279 -0.58 -3.21 15.63
C ALA A 279 -2.10 -3.13 15.61
N VAL A 280 -2.71 -2.65 16.70
CA VAL A 280 -4.16 -2.45 16.81
C VAL A 280 -4.44 -1.09 17.42
N SER A 281 -5.61 -0.53 17.13
CA SER A 281 -6.07 0.72 17.74
C SER A 281 -5.92 0.72 19.27
N LYS A 282 -5.69 1.89 19.86
CA LYS A 282 -5.63 2.10 21.33
C LYS A 282 -4.46 1.41 22.06
N THR A 283 -3.43 0.95 21.35
CA THR A 283 -2.22 0.34 21.94
C THR A 283 -0.95 1.19 21.87
N GLY A 284 -1.08 2.49 21.59
CA GLY A 284 0.05 3.43 21.46
C GLY A 284 0.65 3.53 20.05
N VAL A 285 0.20 2.69 19.13
CA VAL A 285 0.45 2.74 17.67
C VAL A 285 -0.47 3.72 16.92
N GLY A 286 -1.43 4.34 17.61
CA GLY A 286 -2.43 5.24 17.01
C GLY A 286 -3.77 4.52 16.85
N ASN A 287 -4.72 5.18 16.19
CA ASN A 287 -5.99 4.58 15.79
C ASN A 287 -5.90 4.13 14.34
N SER A 288 -6.59 3.03 14.02
CA SER A 288 -6.65 2.42 12.69
C SER A 288 -5.25 2.26 12.04
N PRO A 289 -4.26 1.66 12.71
CA PRO A 289 -2.96 1.43 12.11
C PRO A 289 -3.08 0.46 10.92
N GLY A 290 -2.45 0.77 9.79
CA GLY A 290 -2.50 -0.09 8.61
C GLY A 290 -1.70 0.46 7.43
N GLY A 291 -1.91 -0.13 6.24
CA GLY A 291 -1.17 0.27 5.04
C GLY A 291 0.34 0.10 5.18
N ALA A 292 0.78 -1.01 5.79
CA ALA A 292 2.15 -1.15 6.26
C ALA A 292 3.10 -1.68 5.19
N ASP A 293 4.27 -1.05 5.07
CA ASP A 293 5.37 -1.52 4.25
C ASP A 293 6.63 -1.81 5.06
N LEU A 294 7.23 -2.97 4.81
CA LEU A 294 8.51 -3.38 5.36
C LEU A 294 9.63 -2.96 4.41
N ASN A 295 10.79 -2.52 4.91
CA ASN A 295 11.94 -2.32 4.03
C ASN A 295 12.48 -3.67 3.48
N MET A 296 13.39 -3.60 2.52
CA MET A 296 13.98 -4.79 1.88
C MET A 296 14.67 -5.77 2.84
N HIS A 297 15.05 -5.33 4.05
CA HIS A 297 15.69 -6.16 5.07
C HIS A 297 14.70 -6.69 6.12
N GLY A 298 13.43 -6.30 6.05
CA GLY A 298 12.41 -6.69 7.02
C GLY A 298 12.68 -6.21 8.45
N ASN A 299 13.47 -5.15 8.64
CA ASN A 299 13.85 -4.63 9.96
C ASN A 299 13.35 -3.21 10.25
N LYS A 300 12.69 -2.59 9.27
CA LYS A 300 12.03 -1.29 9.38
C LYS A 300 10.62 -1.43 8.82
N ILE A 301 9.65 -0.80 9.47
CA ILE A 301 8.25 -0.77 9.03
C ILE A 301 7.73 0.67 9.03
N ALA A 302 7.06 1.07 7.96
CA ALA A 302 6.25 2.28 7.90
C ALA A 302 4.78 1.88 7.82
N PHE A 303 3.90 2.68 8.43
CA PHE A 303 2.47 2.45 8.40
C PHE A 303 1.72 3.74 8.67
N HIS A 304 0.47 3.83 8.23
CA HIS A 304 -0.35 4.99 8.52
C HIS A 304 -1.12 4.84 9.85
N TYR A 305 -1.61 5.96 10.39
CA TYR A 305 -2.54 5.99 11.52
C TYR A 305 -3.51 7.17 11.38
N THR A 306 -4.72 7.02 11.91
CA THR A 306 -5.71 8.10 11.90
C THR A 306 -5.30 9.23 12.85
N ILE A 307 -5.14 10.43 12.29
CA ILE A 307 -4.98 11.70 13.03
C ILE A 307 -6.35 12.25 13.38
N SER A 308 -7.26 12.27 12.40
CA SER A 308 -8.63 12.79 12.55
C SER A 308 -9.57 12.23 11.48
N GLY A 309 -10.87 12.28 11.75
CA GLY A 309 -11.91 11.80 10.85
C GLY A 309 -12.29 10.34 11.13
N SER A 310 -13.30 9.87 10.40
CA SER A 310 -13.82 8.51 10.47
C SER A 310 -14.56 8.19 9.17
N CYS A 311 -15.16 7.01 9.06
CA CYS A 311 -15.96 6.65 7.89
C CYS A 311 -17.07 7.68 7.60
N GLY A 312 -17.06 8.27 6.41
CA GLY A 312 -18.03 9.29 5.99
C GLY A 312 -17.60 10.74 6.28
N ASP A 313 -16.52 10.93 7.03
CA ASP A 313 -15.87 12.23 7.26
C ASP A 313 -14.52 12.29 6.50
N PRO A 314 -13.98 13.48 6.23
CA PRO A 314 -12.62 13.62 5.73
C PRO A 314 -11.61 12.96 6.69
N LEU A 315 -11.01 11.85 6.24
CA LEU A 315 -10.03 11.09 6.99
C LEU A 315 -8.64 11.69 6.74
N VAL A 316 -7.90 11.94 7.82
CA VAL A 316 -6.51 12.39 7.78
C VAL A 316 -5.66 11.32 8.44
N ARG A 317 -4.76 10.69 7.68
CA ARG A 317 -3.91 9.61 8.15
C ARG A 317 -2.44 10.01 8.06
N GLY A 318 -1.73 10.07 9.18
CA GLY A 318 -0.30 10.38 9.20
C GLY A 318 0.57 9.15 8.98
N MET A 319 1.88 9.35 8.81
CA MET A 319 2.86 8.25 8.74
C MET A 319 3.56 8.05 10.08
N ARG A 320 3.67 6.79 10.49
CA ARG A 320 4.55 6.32 11.55
C ARG A 320 5.61 5.40 10.99
N VAL A 321 6.73 5.35 11.71
CA VAL A 321 7.82 4.41 11.44
C VAL A 321 8.23 3.70 12.72
N ALA A 322 8.62 2.44 12.60
CA ALA A 322 9.14 1.65 13.71
C ALA A 322 10.28 0.74 13.27
N ASN A 323 11.17 0.44 14.21
CA ASN A 323 12.09 -0.67 14.07
C ASN A 323 11.33 -1.96 14.37
N VAL A 324 11.63 -3.03 13.61
CA VAL A 324 11.09 -4.36 13.88
C VAL A 324 12.19 -5.41 13.85
N THR A 325 12.01 -6.47 14.62
CA THR A 325 12.73 -7.72 14.46
C THR A 325 11.83 -8.71 13.74
N THR A 326 12.29 -9.20 12.59
CA THR A 326 11.62 -10.25 11.81
C THR A 326 12.50 -11.49 11.81
N GLY A 327 11.93 -12.63 12.20
CA GLY A 327 12.68 -13.88 12.33
C GLY A 327 11.91 -14.94 13.12
N GLY A 328 12.26 -16.21 12.91
CA GLY A 328 11.65 -17.33 13.63
C GLY A 328 10.13 -17.46 13.45
N GLY A 329 9.57 -16.94 12.36
CA GLY A 329 8.12 -16.91 12.11
C GLY A 329 7.38 -15.77 12.80
N THR A 330 8.09 -14.76 13.30
CA THR A 330 7.50 -13.64 14.03
C THR A 330 7.99 -12.28 13.54
N ILE A 331 7.15 -11.26 13.72
CA ILE A 331 7.50 -9.84 13.60
C ILE A 331 7.18 -9.17 14.94
N HIS A 332 8.12 -8.37 15.47
CA HIS A 332 7.93 -7.63 16.72
C HIS A 332 8.51 -6.22 16.62
N PHE A 333 7.82 -5.23 17.19
CA PHE A 333 8.37 -3.89 17.40
C PHE A 333 9.53 -3.91 18.41
N VAL A 334 10.54 -3.07 18.18
CA VAL A 334 11.70 -2.86 19.08
C VAL A 334 11.88 -1.40 19.46
#